data_AF-A0A1G4AJ13-F1
#
_entry.id   AF-A0A1G4AJ13-F1
#
_cell.length_a   1.000
_cell.length_b   1.000
_cell.length_c   1.000
_cell.angle_alpha   90.00
_cell.angle_beta   90.00
_cell.angle_gamma   90.00
#
_symmetry.space_group_name_H-M   'P 1'
#
loop_
_entity.id
_entity.type
_entity.pdbx_description
1 polymer ?
#
loop_
_entity_poly.entity_id
_entity_poly.type
_entity_poly.pdbx_seq_one_letter_code
_entity_poly.pdbx_strand_id
1 'polypeptide(L)'
;MSADTDQQNTKTPKHVIFLGAGASATSGYPLAKDLRFLMSSSSALGREVNRLIKVVSTPEEEILNKADLWASRMKDALQLLREGCFGTVDEYCYLVRNARVTEVAQLKLVLRLILGVHQPENEAGEALSHPFVHSHASTQPSGSSPRYSDYYPFVQRLFEGDLHTLRKDIVVMSFNYDCYLEWLLRRAYRTRRRAKAFPKDSNIPSLPDATGIDASITSGFTGGAAGLNAIKDGDQFSLLKLHGLMAWPNPRRFDHPPLGPDCSFDLVFNPQIIKRLEALTAVDCMQSEVPIIFPWEMMEQNGTSVDKKEFPVKDAAIEVSGNWIRPSGRPATDPDPYEIFKAIWTRARDEVRAANKISFVGLSMHEYLNWGFQYLFKDRTGEIELVVTDKDSSPASRAALTLDQLDPLGAPARVANFLKDYCPEPKWNTGAPYPDREGTDMGDGGDPKPHRVKVVGSFEEFILREMG
;
A
#
# COMPACT_ATOMS: atom_id res chain seq x y z
N MET A 1 53.14 15.86 8.15
CA MET A 1 52.19 16.13 7.04
C MET A 1 51.64 14.79 6.61
N SER A 2 50.54 14.37 7.25
CA SER A 2 49.79 13.18 6.87
C SER A 2 48.58 13.67 6.09
N ALA A 3 48.48 13.28 4.83
CA ALA A 3 47.30 13.56 4.02
C ALA A 3 46.21 12.56 4.42
N ASP A 4 45.23 13.04 5.16
CA ASP A 4 43.94 12.35 5.31
C ASP A 4 43.23 12.40 3.96
N THR A 5 43.28 11.28 3.24
CA THR A 5 42.32 11.00 2.19
C THR A 5 40.97 10.74 2.83
N ASP A 6 40.11 11.77 2.83
CA ASP A 6 38.65 11.64 2.99
C ASP A 6 38.13 10.63 1.95
N GLN A 7 38.00 9.37 2.37
CA GLN A 7 37.15 8.42 1.66
C GLN A 7 35.70 8.90 1.84
N GLN A 8 35.23 9.72 0.90
CA GLN A 8 33.81 9.92 0.69
C GLN A 8 33.17 8.55 0.47
N ASN A 9 32.55 8.04 1.53
CA ASN A 9 31.78 6.82 1.54
C ASN A 9 30.53 7.08 0.69
N THR A 10 30.64 6.88 -0.63
CA THR A 10 29.54 7.06 -1.59
C THR A 10 28.51 5.96 -1.35
N LYS A 11 27.66 6.16 -0.34
CA LYS A 11 26.47 5.33 -0.13
C LYS A 11 25.67 5.32 -1.43
N THR A 12 25.28 4.13 -1.88
CA THR A 12 24.42 3.95 -3.06
C THR A 12 23.19 4.85 -2.92
N PRO A 13 22.84 5.65 -3.95
CA PRO A 13 21.67 6.52 -3.89
C PRO A 13 20.42 5.74 -3.49
N LYS A 14 19.65 6.27 -2.54
CA LYS A 14 18.45 5.60 -2.02
C LYS A 14 17.18 6.30 -2.49
N HIS A 15 16.24 5.53 -3.04
CA HIS A 15 14.97 6.02 -3.56
C HIS A 15 13.81 5.49 -2.70
N VAL A 16 13.08 6.41 -2.06
CA VAL A 16 11.84 6.12 -1.32
C VAL A 16 10.63 6.47 -2.17
N ILE A 17 9.68 5.55 -2.27
CA ILE A 17 8.45 5.70 -3.05
C ILE A 17 7.25 5.59 -2.11
N PHE A 18 6.53 6.68 -1.93
CA PHE A 18 5.23 6.71 -1.28
C PHE A 18 4.13 6.34 -2.28
N LEU A 19 3.43 5.24 -2.05
CA LEU A 19 2.26 4.81 -2.82
C LEU A 19 0.98 5.12 -2.03
N GLY A 20 0.12 5.93 -2.63
CA GLY A 20 -1.23 6.21 -2.16
C GLY A 20 -2.30 5.50 -3.01
N ALA A 21 -3.56 5.68 -2.61
CA ALA A 21 -4.68 4.88 -3.12
C ALA A 21 -4.97 5.16 -4.61
N GLY A 22 -4.47 6.27 -5.17
CA GLY A 22 -4.45 6.53 -6.61
C GLY A 22 -3.65 5.50 -7.41
N ALA A 23 -2.58 4.93 -6.84
CA ALA A 23 -1.81 3.86 -7.48
C ALA A 23 -2.55 2.51 -7.44
N SER A 24 -3.38 2.28 -6.41
CA SER A 24 -4.25 1.11 -6.37
C SER A 24 -5.45 1.23 -7.32
N ALA A 25 -5.92 2.45 -7.59
CA ALA A 25 -7.01 2.66 -8.53
C ALA A 25 -6.66 2.19 -9.95
N THR A 26 -5.45 2.52 -10.41
CA THR A 26 -4.97 2.06 -11.73
C THR A 26 -4.60 0.57 -11.75
N SER A 27 -4.54 -0.07 -10.59
CA SER A 27 -4.35 -1.51 -10.45
C SER A 27 -5.66 -2.28 -10.34
N GLY A 28 -6.83 -1.63 -10.47
CA GLY A 28 -8.14 -2.29 -10.51
C GLY A 28 -8.94 -2.24 -9.20
N TYR A 29 -8.48 -1.49 -8.19
CA TYR A 29 -9.25 -1.30 -6.95
C TYR A 29 -10.14 -0.05 -6.99
N PRO A 30 -11.34 -0.09 -6.36
CA PRO A 30 -12.17 1.08 -6.25
C PRO A 30 -11.50 2.16 -5.38
N LEU A 31 -11.62 3.42 -5.79
CA LEU A 31 -11.12 4.58 -5.06
C LEU A 31 -12.21 5.63 -4.89
N ALA A 32 -12.12 6.41 -3.81
CA ALA A 32 -12.92 7.62 -3.57
C ALA A 32 -14.42 7.43 -3.87
N LYS A 33 -14.93 7.96 -4.99
CA LYS A 33 -16.35 7.89 -5.36
C LYS A 33 -16.84 6.45 -5.54
N ASP A 34 -16.06 5.57 -6.15
CA ASP A 34 -16.46 4.18 -6.40
C ASP A 34 -16.54 3.41 -5.10
N LEU A 35 -15.52 3.58 -4.24
CA LEU A 35 -15.52 3.02 -2.90
C LEU A 35 -16.71 3.55 -2.07
N ARG A 36 -16.98 4.87 -2.12
CA ARG A 36 -18.13 5.48 -1.45
C ARG A 36 -19.47 4.95 -1.98
N PHE A 37 -19.57 4.69 -3.28
CA PHE A 37 -20.78 4.11 -3.87
C PHE A 37 -21.02 2.70 -3.38
N LEU A 38 -19.99 1.86 -3.36
CA LEU A 38 -20.05 0.48 -2.84
C LEU A 38 -20.37 0.47 -1.33
N MET A 39 -19.85 1.44 -0.59
CA MET A 39 -20.09 1.64 0.84
C MET A 39 -21.38 2.42 1.15
N SER A 40 -22.18 2.80 0.15
CA SER A 40 -23.30 3.72 0.35
C SER A 40 -24.50 3.11 1.09
N SER A 41 -24.58 1.78 1.16
CA SER A 41 -25.62 1.04 1.91
C SER A 41 -25.29 -0.45 1.90
N SER A 42 -25.87 -1.20 2.85
CA SER A 42 -25.87 -2.66 2.81
C SER A 42 -26.41 -3.20 1.48
N SER A 43 -27.44 -2.57 0.92
CA SER A 43 -28.02 -2.95 -0.37
C SER A 43 -27.09 -2.70 -1.56
N ALA A 44 -26.24 -1.67 -1.52
CA ALA A 44 -25.27 -1.41 -2.60
C ALA A 44 -24.20 -2.51 -2.63
N LEU A 45 -23.65 -2.84 -1.46
CA LEU A 45 -22.71 -3.95 -1.29
C LEU A 45 -23.34 -5.29 -1.68
N GLY A 46 -24.58 -5.56 -1.20
CA GLY A 46 -25.32 -6.78 -1.56
C GLY A 46 -25.59 -6.89 -3.06
N ARG A 47 -25.88 -5.78 -3.75
CA ARG A 47 -26.01 -5.77 -5.22
C ARG A 47 -24.70 -6.13 -5.92
N GLU A 48 -23.56 -5.65 -5.43
CA GLU A 48 -22.27 -5.97 -6.02
C GLU A 48 -21.89 -7.44 -5.82
N VAL A 49 -22.10 -7.98 -4.62
CA VAL A 49 -21.93 -9.43 -4.35
C VAL A 49 -22.84 -10.26 -5.25
N ASN A 50 -24.11 -9.88 -5.38
CA ASN A 50 -25.06 -10.53 -6.27
C ASN A 50 -24.62 -10.47 -7.75
N ARG A 51 -24.09 -9.33 -8.20
CA ARG A 51 -23.56 -9.17 -9.57
C ARG A 51 -22.45 -10.18 -9.82
N LEU A 52 -21.51 -10.31 -8.89
CA LEU A 52 -20.37 -11.22 -9.00
C LEU A 52 -20.76 -12.70 -8.99
N ILE A 53 -21.76 -13.10 -8.19
CA ILE A 53 -22.25 -14.49 -8.14
C ILE A 53 -22.96 -14.87 -9.44
N LYS A 54 -23.81 -13.99 -9.97
CA LYS A 54 -24.60 -14.23 -11.19
C LYS A 54 -23.75 -14.48 -12.44
N VAL A 55 -22.49 -14.03 -12.45
CA VAL A 55 -21.56 -14.27 -13.56
C VAL A 55 -21.10 -15.73 -13.61
N VAL A 56 -21.12 -16.45 -12.48
CA VAL A 56 -20.41 -17.75 -12.36
C VAL A 56 -21.34 -18.96 -12.23
N SER A 57 -22.56 -18.81 -11.69
CA SER A 57 -23.60 -19.87 -11.66
C SER A 57 -24.91 -19.39 -10.99
N THR A 58 -25.93 -20.27 -10.89
CA THR A 58 -27.12 -20.05 -10.06
C THR A 58 -26.72 -19.70 -8.62
N PRO A 59 -27.34 -18.71 -7.96
CA PRO A 59 -26.89 -18.27 -6.65
C PRO A 59 -27.04 -19.39 -5.61
N GLU A 60 -25.97 -19.69 -4.89
CA GLU A 60 -26.09 -20.42 -3.64
C GLU A 60 -26.73 -19.47 -2.62
N GLU A 61 -28.01 -19.69 -2.35
CA GLU A 61 -28.84 -18.89 -1.43
C GLU A 61 -28.14 -18.68 -0.07
N GLU A 62 -27.32 -19.65 0.36
CA GLU A 62 -26.51 -19.58 1.57
C GLU A 62 -25.47 -18.44 1.55
N ILE A 63 -24.78 -18.21 0.43
CA ILE A 63 -23.77 -17.14 0.32
C ILE A 63 -24.43 -15.78 0.33
N LEU A 64 -25.58 -15.64 -0.32
CA LEU A 64 -26.37 -14.41 -0.30
C LEU A 64 -26.86 -14.10 1.11
N ASN A 65 -27.39 -15.10 1.82
CA ASN A 65 -27.82 -14.95 3.21
C ASN A 65 -26.65 -14.56 4.12
N LYS A 66 -25.46 -15.14 3.93
CA LYS A 66 -24.24 -14.75 4.67
C LYS A 66 -23.81 -13.32 4.35
N ALA A 67 -23.83 -12.92 3.08
CA ALA A 67 -23.48 -11.56 2.66
C ALA A 67 -24.45 -10.51 3.20
N ASP A 68 -25.76 -10.81 3.23
CA ASP A 68 -26.78 -9.93 3.81
C ASP A 68 -26.63 -9.82 5.33
N LEU A 69 -26.37 -10.93 6.01
CA LEU A 69 -26.05 -10.93 7.44
C LEU A 69 -24.82 -10.04 7.71
N TRP A 70 -23.80 -10.17 6.87
CA TRP A 70 -22.60 -9.34 6.92
C TRP A 70 -22.96 -7.86 6.79
N ALA A 71 -23.65 -7.50 5.71
CA ALA A 71 -24.02 -6.12 5.41
C ALA A 71 -24.92 -5.50 6.50
N SER A 72 -25.78 -6.31 7.14
CA SER A 72 -26.64 -5.87 8.25
C SER A 72 -25.83 -5.45 9.50
N ARG A 73 -24.72 -6.16 9.80
CA ARG A 73 -23.85 -5.85 10.95
C ARG A 73 -23.13 -4.52 10.81
N MET A 74 -23.02 -4.02 9.59
CA MET A 74 -22.28 -2.79 9.24
C MET A 74 -23.20 -1.65 8.83
N LYS A 75 -24.53 -1.85 8.96
CA LYS A 75 -25.53 -0.87 8.51
C LYS A 75 -25.30 0.50 9.13
N ASP A 76 -25.06 0.56 10.43
CA ASP A 76 -24.91 1.83 11.16
C ASP A 76 -23.62 2.56 10.75
N ALA A 77 -22.50 1.84 10.61
CA ALA A 77 -21.24 2.40 10.12
C ALA A 77 -21.37 2.96 8.70
N LEU A 78 -22.04 2.23 7.79
CA LEU A 78 -22.26 2.65 6.41
C LEU A 78 -23.24 3.83 6.31
N GLN A 79 -24.30 3.81 7.12
CA GLN A 79 -25.26 4.91 7.21
C GLN A 79 -24.57 6.17 7.71
N LEU A 80 -23.76 6.07 8.76
CA LEU A 80 -23.03 7.21 9.31
C LEU A 80 -21.98 7.76 8.33
N LEU A 81 -21.23 6.88 7.66
CA LEU A 81 -20.29 7.29 6.60
C LEU A 81 -21.00 8.11 5.51
N ARG A 82 -22.19 7.68 5.11
CA ARG A 82 -22.96 8.32 4.04
C ARG A 82 -23.66 9.60 4.48
N GLU A 83 -24.48 9.51 5.51
CA GLU A 83 -25.33 10.61 5.99
C GLU A 83 -24.50 11.70 6.65
N GLY A 84 -23.36 11.34 7.26
CA GLY A 84 -22.36 12.28 7.74
C GLY A 84 -21.56 12.99 6.64
N CYS A 85 -21.76 12.62 5.37
CA CYS A 85 -21.12 13.24 4.21
C CYS A 85 -19.58 13.24 4.21
N PHE A 86 -18.96 12.28 4.91
CA PHE A 86 -17.51 12.12 4.94
C PHE A 86 -16.96 11.85 3.53
N GLY A 87 -15.85 12.50 3.20
CA GLY A 87 -15.17 12.42 1.91
C GLY A 87 -14.25 11.21 1.77
N THR A 88 -13.70 10.69 2.88
CA THR A 88 -12.81 9.52 2.90
C THR A 88 -13.05 8.61 4.10
N VAL A 89 -12.53 7.38 4.04
CA VAL A 89 -12.55 6.46 5.20
C VAL A 89 -11.64 6.98 6.31
N ASP A 90 -10.51 7.59 5.97
CA ASP A 90 -9.62 8.21 6.95
C ASP A 90 -10.33 9.31 7.73
N GLU A 91 -11.05 10.19 7.03
CA GLU A 91 -11.83 11.28 7.63
C GLU A 91 -12.89 10.75 8.59
N TYR A 92 -13.70 9.79 8.15
CA TYR A 92 -14.69 9.16 9.01
C TYR A 92 -14.05 8.58 10.27
N CYS A 93 -13.03 7.74 10.09
CA CYS A 93 -12.40 7.04 11.20
C CYS A 93 -11.73 8.02 12.15
N TYR A 94 -11.12 9.09 11.65
CA TYR A 94 -10.55 10.13 12.49
C TYR A 94 -11.64 10.86 13.27
N LEU A 95 -12.64 11.44 12.62
CA LEU A 95 -13.58 12.35 13.27
C LEU A 95 -14.50 11.65 14.29
N VAL A 96 -14.85 10.38 14.08
CA VAL A 96 -15.78 9.66 14.97
C VAL A 96 -15.11 8.72 15.96
N ARG A 97 -13.78 8.57 15.95
CA ARG A 97 -13.02 7.56 16.71
C ARG A 97 -13.39 7.44 18.19
N ASN A 98 -13.63 8.55 18.87
CA ASN A 98 -13.89 8.55 20.32
C ASN A 98 -15.34 8.21 20.65
N ALA A 99 -16.27 8.57 19.77
CA ALA A 99 -17.71 8.42 20.02
C ALA A 99 -18.28 7.10 19.48
N ARG A 100 -17.63 6.51 18.48
CA ARG A 100 -18.16 5.42 17.65
C ARG A 100 -17.12 4.33 17.37
N VAL A 101 -16.45 3.86 18.43
CA VAL A 101 -15.36 2.87 18.35
C VAL A 101 -15.80 1.61 17.62
N THR A 102 -16.99 1.10 17.93
CA THR A 102 -17.55 -0.11 17.31
C THR A 102 -17.77 0.08 15.81
N GLU A 103 -18.33 1.21 15.40
CA GLU A 103 -18.64 1.51 14.00
C GLU A 103 -17.37 1.76 13.18
N VAL A 104 -16.30 2.31 13.78
CA VAL A 104 -14.98 2.41 13.14
C VAL A 104 -14.38 1.02 12.90
N ALA A 105 -14.44 0.12 13.89
CA ALA A 105 -13.96 -1.26 13.73
C ALA A 105 -14.76 -2.02 12.66
N GLN A 106 -16.08 -1.83 12.65
CA GLN A 106 -16.96 -2.37 11.61
C GLN A 106 -16.62 -1.84 10.21
N LEU A 107 -16.28 -0.55 10.08
CA LEU A 107 -15.91 0.01 8.78
C LEU A 107 -14.61 -0.58 8.23
N LYS A 108 -13.61 -0.83 9.08
CA LYS A 108 -12.37 -1.54 8.70
C LYS A 108 -12.67 -2.95 8.20
N LEU A 109 -13.64 -3.64 8.80
CA LEU A 109 -14.15 -4.91 8.28
C LEU A 109 -14.78 -4.69 6.90
N VAL A 110 -15.71 -3.73 6.72
CA VAL A 110 -16.32 -3.44 5.39
C VAL A 110 -15.27 -3.33 4.29
N LEU A 111 -14.19 -2.59 4.55
CA LEU A 111 -13.09 -2.44 3.59
C LEU A 111 -12.50 -3.78 3.15
N ARG A 112 -12.26 -4.71 4.08
CA ARG A 112 -11.79 -6.07 3.75
C ARG A 112 -12.73 -6.77 2.78
N LEU A 113 -14.04 -6.72 3.00
CA LEU A 113 -14.97 -7.38 2.09
C LEU A 113 -14.98 -6.70 0.73
N ILE A 114 -15.11 -5.37 0.67
CA ILE A 114 -15.19 -4.64 -0.60
C ILE A 114 -13.94 -4.88 -1.43
N LEU A 115 -12.77 -4.63 -0.86
CA LEU A 115 -11.50 -4.90 -1.54
C LEU A 115 -11.33 -6.40 -1.80
N GLY A 116 -11.86 -7.26 -0.93
CA GLY A 116 -11.79 -8.71 -1.07
C GLY A 116 -12.59 -9.25 -2.25
N VAL A 117 -13.74 -8.65 -2.57
CA VAL A 117 -14.57 -9.06 -3.72
C VAL A 117 -14.02 -8.53 -5.04
N HIS A 118 -13.38 -7.37 -5.04
CA HIS A 118 -12.66 -6.86 -6.21
C HIS A 118 -11.38 -7.66 -6.45
N GLN A 119 -11.33 -8.37 -7.58
CA GLN A 119 -10.11 -9.04 -8.05
C GLN A 119 -9.60 -8.34 -9.30
N PRO A 120 -8.51 -7.57 -9.20
CA PRO A 120 -7.87 -6.98 -10.38
C PRO A 120 -7.60 -7.97 -11.52
N GLU A 121 -7.28 -9.21 -11.17
CA GLU A 121 -6.94 -10.26 -12.13
C GLU A 121 -8.15 -10.78 -12.93
N ASN A 122 -9.37 -10.73 -12.38
CA ASN A 122 -10.56 -11.21 -13.09
C ASN A 122 -11.06 -10.18 -14.11
N GLU A 123 -10.98 -8.90 -13.77
CA GLU A 123 -11.38 -7.80 -14.66
C GLU A 123 -10.49 -7.74 -15.91
N ALA A 124 -9.20 -8.07 -15.79
CA ALA A 124 -8.30 -8.22 -16.93
C ALA A 124 -8.66 -9.40 -17.86
N GLY A 125 -9.24 -10.48 -17.31
CA GLY A 125 -9.71 -11.64 -18.07
C GLY A 125 -11.07 -11.41 -18.76
N GLU A 126 -11.99 -10.70 -18.11
CA GLU A 126 -13.29 -10.30 -18.68
C GLU A 126 -13.13 -9.29 -19.83
N ALA A 127 -12.16 -8.37 -19.73
CA ALA A 127 -11.84 -7.43 -20.81
C ALA A 127 -11.35 -8.12 -22.10
N LEU A 128 -10.81 -9.34 -22.00
CA LEU A 128 -10.44 -10.17 -23.16
C LEU A 128 -11.62 -10.97 -23.74
N SER A 129 -12.74 -11.08 -23.02
CA SER A 129 -13.87 -11.94 -23.39
C SER A 129 -15.18 -11.19 -23.67
N HIS A 130 -15.37 -9.96 -23.20
CA HIS A 130 -16.53 -9.12 -23.54
C HIS A 130 -16.19 -7.63 -23.69
N PRO A 131 -16.16 -7.08 -24.92
CA PRO A 131 -15.77 -5.68 -25.17
C PRO A 131 -16.82 -4.61 -24.78
N PHE A 132 -17.86 -4.95 -24.01
CA PHE A 132 -19.02 -4.06 -23.78
C PHE A 132 -19.37 -3.78 -22.31
N VAL A 133 -18.63 -4.27 -21.32
CA VAL A 133 -18.91 -3.97 -19.90
C VAL A 133 -17.91 -2.93 -19.37
N HIS A 134 -18.01 -1.72 -19.90
CA HIS A 134 -17.43 -0.53 -19.27
C HIS A 134 -18.57 0.40 -18.87
N SER A 135 -19.18 0.17 -17.71
CA SER A 135 -20.00 1.20 -17.07
C SER A 135 -19.21 1.82 -15.93
N HIS A 136 -18.77 3.07 -16.18
CA HIS A 136 -18.36 4.10 -15.21
C HIS A 136 -16.89 4.49 -15.07
N ALA A 137 -16.00 4.00 -15.94
CA ALA A 137 -14.78 4.77 -16.24
C ALA A 137 -15.11 5.84 -17.29
N SER A 138 -15.22 7.09 -16.84
CA SER A 138 -15.27 8.28 -17.69
C SER A 138 -14.25 8.20 -18.84
N THR A 139 -14.75 8.29 -20.07
CA THR A 139 -14.03 8.65 -21.31
C THR A 139 -12.70 7.92 -21.57
N GLN A 140 -12.77 6.77 -22.24
CA GLN A 140 -11.64 6.25 -23.02
C GLN A 140 -12.05 6.18 -24.51
N PRO A 141 -11.22 6.69 -25.43
CA PRO A 141 -11.47 6.57 -26.86
C PRO A 141 -11.39 5.11 -27.29
N SER A 142 -12.26 4.73 -28.23
CA SER A 142 -12.34 3.41 -28.84
C SER A 142 -10.99 2.97 -29.42
N GLY A 143 -10.34 1.97 -28.81
CA GLY A 143 -9.11 1.36 -29.35
C GLY A 143 -8.04 0.95 -28.33
N SER A 144 -8.23 1.14 -27.02
CA SER A 144 -7.24 0.71 -26.02
C SER A 144 -7.32 -0.80 -25.75
N SER A 145 -6.17 -1.47 -25.85
CA SER A 145 -5.95 -2.84 -25.35
C SER A 145 -6.42 -2.99 -23.89
N PRO A 146 -6.79 -4.21 -23.45
CA PRO A 146 -7.11 -4.46 -22.04
C PRO A 146 -5.97 -3.92 -21.17
N ARG A 147 -6.30 -2.95 -20.31
CA ARG A 147 -5.33 -2.37 -19.38
C ARG A 147 -4.99 -3.42 -18.33
N TYR A 148 -3.80 -3.98 -18.42
CA TYR A 148 -3.20 -4.71 -17.30
C TYR A 148 -2.92 -3.73 -16.16
N SER A 149 -3.03 -4.20 -14.92
CA SER A 149 -2.69 -3.42 -13.73
C SER A 149 -1.29 -2.80 -13.82
N ASP A 150 -1.17 -1.51 -13.50
CA ASP A 150 0.12 -0.79 -13.45
C ASP A 150 1.11 -1.42 -12.45
N TYR A 151 0.63 -2.24 -11.51
CA TYR A 151 1.52 -3.00 -10.62
C TYR A 151 2.35 -4.05 -11.34
N TYR A 152 1.94 -4.55 -12.51
CA TYR A 152 2.77 -5.49 -13.29
C TYR A 152 4.10 -4.86 -13.73
N PRO A 153 4.11 -3.77 -14.53
CA PRO A 153 5.35 -3.11 -14.91
C PRO A 153 6.10 -2.53 -13.70
N PHE A 154 5.40 -2.05 -12.67
CA PHE A 154 6.05 -1.61 -11.43
C PHE A 154 6.82 -2.75 -10.74
N VAL A 155 6.18 -3.91 -10.53
CA VAL A 155 6.81 -5.10 -9.95
C VAL A 155 7.99 -5.57 -10.80
N GLN A 156 7.92 -5.48 -12.13
CA GLN A 156 9.05 -5.83 -13.00
C GLN A 156 10.28 -4.96 -12.70
N ARG A 157 10.09 -3.65 -12.53
CA ARG A 157 11.19 -2.70 -12.25
C ARG A 157 11.77 -2.78 -10.83
N LEU A 158 11.11 -3.50 -9.93
CA LEU A 158 11.66 -3.78 -8.59
C LEU A 158 12.72 -4.89 -8.58
N PHE A 159 12.85 -5.64 -9.68
CA PHE A 159 13.91 -6.63 -9.82
C PHE A 159 15.14 -6.01 -10.46
N GLU A 160 16.30 -6.50 -10.05
CA GLU A 160 17.57 -6.25 -10.71
C GLU A 160 17.57 -6.86 -12.12
N GLY A 161 18.58 -6.51 -12.93
CA GLY A 161 18.75 -7.07 -14.28
C GLY A 161 18.91 -8.60 -14.32
N ASP A 162 19.21 -9.22 -13.17
CA ASP A 162 19.26 -10.68 -13.01
C ASP A 162 17.86 -11.35 -12.92
N LEU A 163 16.81 -10.53 -12.82
CA LEU A 163 15.40 -10.89 -12.73
C LEU A 163 15.01 -11.69 -11.48
N HIS A 164 15.85 -11.87 -10.47
CA HIS A 164 15.48 -12.67 -9.28
C HIS A 164 15.96 -12.07 -7.96
N THR A 165 16.79 -11.04 -8.01
CA THR A 165 17.17 -10.20 -6.89
C THR A 165 16.31 -8.95 -6.91
N LEU A 166 15.85 -8.52 -5.73
CA LEU A 166 15.09 -7.27 -5.59
C LEU A 166 16.05 -6.11 -5.31
N ARG A 167 15.73 -4.95 -5.89
CA ARG A 167 16.47 -3.70 -5.76
C ARG A 167 16.51 -3.20 -4.33
N LYS A 168 17.69 -3.22 -3.69
CA LYS A 168 17.87 -2.73 -2.32
C LYS A 168 17.96 -1.20 -2.21
N ASP A 169 18.22 -0.54 -3.34
CA ASP A 169 18.25 0.92 -3.46
C ASP A 169 16.84 1.54 -3.48
N ILE A 170 15.79 0.71 -3.61
CA ILE A 170 14.39 1.15 -3.58
C ILE A 170 13.70 0.69 -2.30
N VAL A 171 12.91 1.58 -1.72
CA VAL A 171 11.98 1.29 -0.62
C VAL A 171 10.59 1.76 -1.02
N VAL A 172 9.61 0.88 -0.88
CA VAL A 172 8.21 1.19 -1.17
C VAL A 172 7.48 1.37 0.15
N MET A 173 6.90 2.55 0.37
CA MET A 173 6.06 2.87 1.53
C MET A 173 4.63 3.03 1.06
N SER A 174 3.72 2.17 1.51
CA SER A 174 2.34 2.18 1.03
C SER A 174 1.36 2.59 2.13
N PHE A 175 0.49 3.54 1.80
CA PHE A 175 -0.69 3.93 2.56
C PHE A 175 -1.97 3.20 2.07
N ASN A 176 -1.82 2.21 1.20
CA ASN A 176 -2.97 1.49 0.63
C ASN A 176 -3.42 0.39 1.58
N TYR A 177 -4.74 0.24 1.78
CA TYR A 177 -5.29 -0.82 2.62
C TYR A 177 -5.30 -2.19 1.91
N ASP A 178 -5.34 -2.20 0.58
CA ASP A 178 -5.29 -3.43 -0.20
C ASP A 178 -3.93 -4.12 -0.07
N CYS A 179 -3.90 -5.41 -0.43
CA CYS A 179 -2.72 -6.26 -0.32
C CYS A 179 -2.21 -6.77 -1.68
N TYR A 180 -2.61 -6.12 -2.77
CA TYR A 180 -2.40 -6.64 -4.11
C TYR A 180 -0.97 -6.50 -4.59
N LEU A 181 -0.31 -5.38 -4.29
CA LEU A 181 1.10 -5.19 -4.61
C LEU A 181 1.97 -6.25 -3.92
N GLU A 182 1.74 -6.51 -2.64
CA GLU A 182 2.45 -7.49 -1.83
C GLU A 182 2.22 -8.90 -2.36
N TRP A 183 0.97 -9.25 -2.64
CA TRP A 183 0.62 -10.56 -3.22
C TRP A 183 1.28 -10.75 -4.58
N LEU A 184 1.20 -9.77 -5.48
CA LEU A 184 1.77 -9.83 -6.82
C LEU A 184 3.30 -9.93 -6.76
N LEU A 185 3.96 -9.08 -5.96
CA LEU A 185 5.41 -9.07 -5.79
C LEU A 185 5.91 -10.39 -5.20
N ARG A 186 5.21 -10.92 -4.19
CA ARG A 186 5.53 -12.21 -3.56
C ARG A 186 5.40 -13.37 -4.54
N ARG A 187 4.31 -13.40 -5.33
CA ARG A 187 4.10 -14.39 -6.39
C ARG A 187 5.20 -14.31 -7.45
N ALA A 188 5.54 -13.11 -7.89
CA ALA A 188 6.58 -12.87 -8.88
C ALA A 188 7.96 -13.32 -8.36
N TYR A 189 8.33 -12.93 -7.14
CA TYR A 189 9.58 -13.33 -6.49
C TYR A 189 9.71 -14.85 -6.39
N ARG A 190 8.68 -15.53 -5.86
CA ARG A 190 8.66 -17.00 -5.74
C ARG A 190 8.81 -17.69 -7.10
N THR A 191 8.10 -17.20 -8.11
CA THR A 191 8.14 -17.77 -9.46
C THR A 191 9.54 -17.63 -10.07
N ARG A 192 10.15 -16.45 -9.99
CA ARG A 192 11.49 -16.21 -10.55
C ARG A 192 12.60 -16.96 -9.79
N ARG A 193 12.48 -17.06 -8.46
CA ARG A 193 13.38 -17.90 -7.64
C ARG A 193 13.29 -19.37 -8.00
N ARG A 194 12.08 -19.90 -8.21
CA ARG A 194 11.89 -21.28 -8.70
C ARG A 194 12.53 -21.45 -10.07
N ALA A 195 12.27 -20.54 -11.01
CA ALA A 195 12.88 -20.58 -12.35
C ALA A 195 14.41 -20.61 -12.32
N LYS A 196 15.06 -19.83 -11.43
CA LYS A 196 16.52 -19.88 -11.22
C LYS A 196 16.98 -21.19 -10.58
N ALA A 197 16.20 -21.71 -9.63
CA ALA A 197 16.54 -22.91 -8.86
C ALA A 197 16.29 -24.23 -9.61
N PHE A 198 15.82 -24.21 -10.86
CA PHE A 198 15.75 -25.38 -11.73
C PHE A 198 17.11 -25.69 -12.37
N PRO A 199 17.84 -26.73 -11.96
CA PRO A 199 18.60 -27.57 -12.87
C PRO A 199 17.71 -28.71 -13.42
N LYS A 200 18.13 -29.30 -14.56
CA LYS A 200 17.44 -30.35 -15.33
C LYS A 200 17.18 -31.68 -14.61
N ASP A 201 17.52 -31.84 -13.33
CA ASP A 201 17.34 -33.10 -12.62
C ASP A 201 16.53 -32.93 -11.32
N SER A 202 15.52 -33.78 -11.23
CA SER A 202 14.48 -33.87 -10.22
C SER A 202 15.03 -34.22 -8.84
N ASN A 203 15.24 -33.21 -8.01
CA ASN A 203 15.08 -33.26 -6.55
C ASN A 203 15.14 -31.82 -6.03
N ILE A 204 14.01 -31.10 -6.11
CA ILE A 204 13.89 -29.70 -5.69
C ILE A 204 13.94 -29.65 -4.14
N PRO A 205 15.01 -29.13 -3.52
CA PRO A 205 14.99 -28.86 -2.09
C PRO A 205 13.99 -27.72 -1.84
N SER A 206 13.22 -27.79 -0.77
CA SER A 206 12.43 -26.66 -0.26
C SER A 206 13.31 -25.41 -0.22
N LEU A 207 12.97 -24.38 -1.00
CA LEU A 207 13.72 -23.12 -1.11
C LEU A 207 14.16 -22.61 0.27
N PRO A 208 15.45 -22.69 0.63
CA PRO A 208 15.95 -22.17 1.90
C PRO A 208 15.98 -20.64 1.87
N ASP A 209 15.72 -20.00 3.01
CA ASP A 209 15.76 -18.55 3.25
C ASP A 209 14.80 -17.65 2.44
N ALA A 210 13.59 -18.15 2.19
CA ALA A 210 12.48 -17.27 1.81
C ALA A 210 12.04 -16.34 2.95
N THR A 211 12.38 -16.59 4.22
CA THR A 211 11.79 -15.89 5.38
C THR A 211 12.15 -14.40 5.43
N GLY A 212 13.40 -14.03 5.16
CA GLY A 212 13.85 -12.63 5.21
C GLY A 212 13.22 -11.77 4.12
N ILE A 213 13.35 -12.17 2.85
CA ILE A 213 12.78 -11.39 1.73
C ILE A 213 11.24 -11.45 1.72
N ASP A 214 10.63 -12.60 2.05
CA ASP A 214 9.17 -12.70 2.17
C ASP A 214 8.66 -11.76 3.27
N ALA A 215 9.37 -11.67 4.42
CA ALA A 215 9.09 -10.67 5.44
C ALA A 215 9.22 -9.24 4.90
N SER A 216 10.28 -8.92 4.17
CA SER A 216 10.45 -7.61 3.53
C SER A 216 9.37 -7.22 2.53
N ILE A 217 8.85 -8.17 1.74
CA ILE A 217 7.73 -7.95 0.80
C ILE A 217 6.42 -7.75 1.57
N THR A 218 6.31 -8.33 2.76
CA THR A 218 5.11 -8.32 3.60
C THR A 218 5.24 -7.42 4.83
N SER A 219 6.15 -6.44 4.81
CA SER A 219 6.37 -5.50 5.92
C SER A 219 6.63 -6.15 7.30
N GLY A 220 7.21 -7.34 7.33
CA GLY A 220 7.52 -8.08 8.57
C GLY A 220 6.35 -8.87 9.14
N PHE A 221 5.20 -8.93 8.46
CA PHE A 221 4.04 -9.72 8.88
C PHE A 221 4.23 -11.24 8.70
N THR A 222 5.34 -11.68 8.12
CA THR A 222 5.70 -13.10 7.98
C THR A 222 7.06 -13.38 8.59
N GLY A 223 7.34 -14.66 8.91
CA GLY A 223 8.65 -15.07 9.43
C GLY A 223 8.85 -14.90 10.94
N GLY A 224 7.79 -14.57 11.70
CA GLY A 224 7.84 -14.45 13.15
C GLY A 224 8.91 -13.46 13.63
N ALA A 225 9.68 -13.84 14.66
CA ALA A 225 10.77 -13.00 15.17
C ALA A 225 11.85 -12.69 14.11
N ALA A 226 12.15 -13.64 13.21
CA ALA A 226 13.11 -13.41 12.13
C ALA A 226 12.59 -12.35 11.13
N GLY A 227 11.27 -12.34 10.88
CA GLY A 227 10.63 -11.31 10.06
C GLY A 227 10.68 -9.92 10.68
N LEU A 228 10.44 -9.83 11.99
CA LEU A 228 10.59 -8.56 12.72
C LEU A 228 12.03 -8.04 12.64
N ASN A 229 13.01 -8.92 12.82
CA ASN A 229 14.43 -8.55 12.73
C ASN A 229 14.81 -8.13 11.31
N ALA A 230 14.24 -8.76 10.28
CA ALA A 230 14.45 -8.35 8.89
C ALA A 230 13.98 -6.91 8.61
N ILE A 231 12.91 -6.44 9.29
CA ILE A 231 12.46 -5.04 9.17
C ILE A 231 13.33 -4.09 9.98
N LYS A 232 13.77 -4.48 11.17
CA LYS A 232 14.61 -3.64 12.04
C LYS A 232 15.99 -3.41 11.44
N ASP A 233 16.66 -4.49 11.06
CA ASP A 233 18.11 -4.47 10.80
C ASP A 233 18.47 -4.92 9.37
N GLY A 234 17.49 -5.30 8.55
CA GLY A 234 17.74 -5.79 7.19
C GLY A 234 18.31 -4.73 6.24
N ASP A 235 19.19 -5.15 5.34
CA ASP A 235 19.78 -4.32 4.28
C ASP A 235 19.21 -4.60 2.88
N GLN A 236 18.20 -5.48 2.83
CA GLN A 236 17.51 -5.91 1.62
C GLN A 236 16.39 -4.95 1.21
N PHE A 237 15.78 -5.20 0.04
CA PHE A 237 14.55 -4.52 -0.40
C PHE A 237 13.51 -4.47 0.72
N SER A 238 12.73 -3.38 0.80
CA SER A 238 11.68 -3.24 1.80
C SER A 238 10.40 -2.65 1.21
N LEU A 239 9.29 -3.33 1.45
CA LEU A 239 7.94 -2.82 1.27
C LEU A 239 7.32 -2.62 2.66
N LEU A 240 6.99 -1.37 3.00
CA LEU A 240 6.57 -0.94 4.33
C LEU A 240 5.11 -0.44 4.30
N LYS A 241 4.23 -1.13 5.02
CA LYS A 241 2.80 -0.81 5.09
C LYS A 241 2.46 0.09 6.25
N LEU A 242 2.24 1.37 5.94
CA LEU A 242 1.99 2.41 6.92
C LEU A 242 0.52 2.46 7.37
N HIS A 243 -0.41 2.01 6.53
CA HIS A 243 -1.83 1.79 6.89
C HIS A 243 -2.17 0.34 7.27
N GLY A 244 -1.17 -0.54 7.30
CA GLY A 244 -1.39 -1.97 7.48
C GLY A 244 -2.09 -2.63 6.29
N LEU A 245 -2.87 -3.69 6.53
CA LEU A 245 -3.39 -4.58 5.48
C LEU A 245 -4.84 -5.01 5.75
N MET A 246 -5.65 -5.16 4.71
CA MET A 246 -6.98 -5.75 4.78
C MET A 246 -6.98 -7.25 5.12
N ALA A 247 -5.87 -7.95 4.86
CA ALA A 247 -5.73 -9.40 5.02
C ALA A 247 -4.31 -9.76 5.48
N TRP A 248 -4.14 -10.91 6.10
CA TRP A 248 -2.83 -11.38 6.55
C TRP A 248 -2.07 -12.06 5.39
N PRO A 249 -0.72 -12.01 5.35
CA PRO A 249 -0.01 -12.58 4.20
C PRO A 249 -0.02 -14.11 4.12
N ASN A 250 -0.14 -14.81 5.26
CA ASN A 250 -0.14 -16.27 5.31
C ASN A 250 -1.45 -16.80 5.88
N PRO A 251 -1.97 -17.93 5.37
CA PRO A 251 -2.98 -18.70 6.09
C PRO A 251 -2.36 -19.29 7.37
N ARG A 252 -3.17 -19.44 8.43
CA ARG A 252 -2.82 -20.21 9.64
C ARG A 252 -2.17 -21.56 9.26
N ARG A 253 -1.10 -21.95 9.97
CA ARG A 253 -0.56 -23.32 9.85
C ARG A 253 -1.58 -24.29 10.44
N PHE A 254 -1.85 -25.37 9.70
CA PHE A 254 -2.86 -26.40 9.97
C PHE A 254 -2.60 -27.25 11.23
N ASP A 255 -1.55 -26.93 11.99
CA ASP A 255 -1.04 -27.74 13.09
C ASP A 255 -1.93 -27.63 14.37
N HIS A 256 -2.95 -26.76 14.34
CA HIS A 256 -3.97 -26.64 15.40
C HIS A 256 -5.41 -26.75 14.82
N PRO A 257 -6.28 -27.63 15.37
CA PRO A 257 -7.64 -27.86 14.88
C PRO A 257 -8.62 -26.73 15.29
N PRO A 258 -9.81 -26.64 14.64
CA PRO A 258 -10.17 -25.64 13.66
C PRO A 258 -10.81 -24.40 14.28
N LEU A 259 -10.17 -23.24 14.12
CA LEU A 259 -10.84 -21.95 14.24
C LEU A 259 -10.76 -21.26 12.87
N GLY A 260 -11.51 -21.79 11.90
CA GLY A 260 -11.92 -21.07 10.69
C GLY A 260 -10.91 -20.77 9.59
N PRO A 261 -11.38 -20.37 8.39
CA PRO A 261 -10.54 -19.83 7.34
C PRO A 261 -10.05 -18.41 7.70
N ASP A 262 -8.73 -18.22 7.77
CA ASP A 262 -8.13 -16.90 7.89
C ASP A 262 -8.24 -16.10 6.60
N CYS A 263 -8.63 -14.83 6.71
CA CYS A 263 -8.55 -13.86 5.61
C CYS A 263 -7.09 -13.59 5.24
N SER A 264 -6.55 -14.43 4.35
CA SER A 264 -5.19 -14.37 3.85
C SER A 264 -5.13 -13.80 2.42
N PHE A 265 -3.93 -13.44 1.94
CA PHE A 265 -3.75 -13.01 0.56
C PHE A 265 -4.26 -14.07 -0.44
N ASP A 266 -3.93 -15.35 -0.22
CA ASP A 266 -4.33 -16.43 -1.15
C ASP A 266 -5.85 -16.64 -1.17
N LEU A 267 -6.54 -16.33 -0.08
CA LEU A 267 -8.01 -16.33 -0.02
C LEU A 267 -8.59 -15.14 -0.79
N VAL A 268 -8.09 -13.94 -0.51
CA VAL A 268 -8.55 -12.68 -1.13
C VAL A 268 -8.35 -12.68 -2.65
N PHE A 269 -7.28 -13.30 -3.13
CA PHE A 269 -6.96 -13.42 -4.54
C PHE A 269 -7.27 -14.80 -5.12
N ASN A 270 -8.13 -15.57 -4.48
CA ASN A 270 -8.58 -16.85 -5.01
C ASN A 270 -9.39 -16.61 -6.29
N PRO A 271 -9.01 -17.22 -7.44
CA PRO A 271 -9.69 -17.01 -8.71
C PRO A 271 -11.15 -17.50 -8.73
N GLN A 272 -11.53 -18.37 -7.78
CA GLN A 272 -12.90 -18.86 -7.65
C GLN A 272 -13.70 -17.90 -6.75
N ILE A 273 -14.51 -17.03 -7.35
CA ILE A 273 -15.32 -16.03 -6.65
C ILE A 273 -16.19 -16.63 -5.54
N ILE A 274 -16.77 -17.81 -5.77
CA ILE A 274 -17.63 -18.50 -4.78
C ILE A 274 -16.82 -18.84 -3.53
N LYS A 275 -15.70 -19.55 -3.67
CA LYS A 275 -14.81 -19.88 -2.54
C LYS A 275 -14.31 -18.66 -1.80
N ARG A 276 -14.02 -17.60 -2.54
CA ARG A 276 -13.59 -16.32 -1.96
C ARG A 276 -14.70 -15.67 -1.14
N LEU A 277 -15.92 -15.61 -1.67
CA LEU A 277 -17.09 -15.06 -0.97
C LEU A 277 -17.46 -15.90 0.26
N GLU A 278 -17.47 -17.23 0.15
CA GLU A 278 -17.69 -18.14 1.28
C GLU A 278 -16.73 -17.84 2.42
N ALA A 279 -15.45 -17.65 2.09
CA ALA A 279 -14.41 -17.45 3.09
C ALA A 279 -14.41 -16.03 3.65
N LEU A 280 -14.64 -15.00 2.83
CA LEU A 280 -14.78 -13.60 3.28
C LEU A 280 -16.00 -13.39 4.18
N THR A 281 -17.10 -14.10 3.92
CA THR A 281 -18.34 -14.01 4.68
C THR A 281 -18.44 -15.03 5.82
N ALA A 282 -17.43 -15.88 6.01
CA ALA A 282 -17.36 -16.82 7.13
C ALA A 282 -17.34 -16.08 8.48
N VAL A 283 -17.97 -16.67 9.50
CA VAL A 283 -18.04 -16.10 10.87
C VAL A 283 -16.64 -15.78 11.40
N ASP A 284 -15.71 -16.70 11.21
CA ASP A 284 -14.33 -16.54 11.69
C ASP A 284 -13.61 -15.39 10.99
N CYS A 285 -13.84 -15.19 9.69
CA CYS A 285 -13.30 -14.05 8.95
C CYS A 285 -13.87 -12.72 9.45
N MET A 286 -15.16 -12.66 9.82
CA MET A 286 -15.73 -11.41 10.39
C MET A 286 -15.27 -11.13 11.82
N GLN A 287 -14.91 -12.18 12.57
CA GLN A 287 -14.39 -12.05 13.93
C GLN A 287 -12.88 -11.81 13.94
N SER A 288 -12.17 -12.18 12.87
CA SER A 288 -10.74 -11.95 12.72
C SER A 288 -10.44 -10.45 12.62
N GLU A 289 -9.51 -10.01 13.45
CA GLU A 289 -9.05 -8.63 13.47
C GLU A 289 -8.44 -8.21 12.13
N VAL A 290 -8.73 -6.98 11.70
CA VAL A 290 -8.16 -6.39 10.49
C VAL A 290 -6.93 -5.58 10.88
N PRO A 291 -5.73 -5.90 10.39
CA PRO A 291 -4.55 -5.11 10.70
C PRO A 291 -4.52 -3.81 9.88
N ILE A 292 -5.64 -3.09 9.77
CA ILE A 292 -5.69 -1.72 9.25
C ILE A 292 -5.47 -0.78 10.42
N ILE A 293 -4.44 0.04 10.31
CA ILE A 293 -4.16 1.13 11.23
C ILE A 293 -4.10 2.45 10.47
N PHE A 294 -4.41 3.54 11.15
CA PHE A 294 -4.23 4.87 10.61
C PHE A 294 -2.98 5.54 11.21
N PRO A 295 -2.41 6.57 10.56
CA PRO A 295 -1.18 7.19 11.04
C PRO A 295 -1.33 7.78 12.44
N TRP A 296 -2.49 8.34 12.77
CA TRP A 296 -2.80 8.87 14.10
C TRP A 296 -3.08 7.79 15.16
N GLU A 297 -3.25 6.53 14.76
CA GLU A 297 -3.37 5.40 15.70
C GLU A 297 -1.99 4.83 16.09
N MET A 298 -0.92 5.27 15.42
CA MET A 298 0.46 4.82 15.66
C MET A 298 1.39 5.96 16.08
N MET A 299 1.14 7.16 15.60
CA MET A 299 1.91 8.37 15.90
C MET A 299 1.08 9.37 16.68
N GLU A 300 1.77 10.19 17.46
CA GLU A 300 1.25 11.34 18.20
C GLU A 300 1.55 12.64 17.45
N GLN A 301 0.81 13.71 17.75
CA GLN A 301 1.02 15.04 17.14
C GLN A 301 2.41 15.64 17.39
N ASN A 302 3.12 15.21 18.42
CA ASN A 302 4.48 15.66 18.71
C ASN A 302 5.57 14.87 17.92
N GLY A 303 5.13 13.96 17.04
CA GLY A 303 6.02 13.07 16.28
C GLY A 303 6.69 11.99 17.14
N THR A 304 6.02 11.48 18.17
CA THR A 304 6.38 10.25 18.89
C THR A 304 5.40 9.13 18.59
N SER A 305 5.72 7.89 18.96
CA SER A 305 4.78 6.77 18.84
C SER A 305 3.75 6.80 19.98
N VAL A 306 2.54 6.35 19.68
CA VAL A 306 1.45 6.12 20.65
C VAL A 306 1.86 5.03 21.66
N ASP A 307 1.36 5.10 22.89
CA ASP A 307 1.57 4.06 23.90
C ASP A 307 0.94 2.73 23.47
N LYS A 308 1.61 1.61 23.75
CA LYS A 308 1.11 0.27 23.40
C LYS A 308 -0.29 -0.01 23.93
N LYS A 309 -0.67 0.54 25.08
CA LYS A 309 -2.00 0.38 25.69
C LYS A 309 -3.10 1.05 24.86
N GLU A 310 -2.77 2.12 24.15
CA GLU A 310 -3.69 2.91 23.33
C GLU A 310 -3.77 2.40 21.88
N PHE A 311 -2.81 1.57 21.47
CA PHE A 311 -2.81 0.95 20.14
C PHE A 311 -4.10 0.14 19.88
N PRO A 312 -4.80 0.35 18.75
CA PRO A 312 -6.16 -0.18 18.55
C PRO A 312 -6.20 -1.68 18.23
N VAL A 313 -5.11 -2.27 17.73
CA VAL A 313 -5.10 -3.70 17.37
C VAL A 313 -4.80 -4.52 18.62
N LYS A 314 -5.80 -5.26 19.11
CA LYS A 314 -5.76 -6.05 20.35
C LYS A 314 -5.60 -7.54 20.05
N ASP A 315 -4.45 -7.90 19.50
CA ASP A 315 -4.08 -9.28 19.14
C ASP A 315 -3.01 -9.87 20.09
N ALA A 316 -3.13 -9.60 21.38
CA ALA A 316 -2.21 -10.18 22.37
C ALA A 316 -2.47 -11.69 22.53
N ALA A 317 -1.41 -12.45 22.79
CA ALA A 317 -1.55 -13.87 23.13
C ALA A 317 -2.26 -14.00 24.48
N ILE A 318 -3.31 -14.83 24.50
CA ILE A 318 -4.08 -15.17 25.68
C ILE A 318 -3.93 -16.66 25.98
N GLU A 319 -3.85 -17.02 27.25
CA GLU A 319 -3.82 -18.42 27.67
C GLU A 319 -5.26 -18.94 27.79
N VAL A 320 -5.56 -20.01 27.05
CA VAL A 320 -6.85 -20.73 27.12
C VAL A 320 -6.55 -22.20 27.33
N SER A 321 -6.93 -22.71 28.50
CA SER A 321 -6.76 -24.14 28.87
C SER A 321 -5.31 -24.64 28.72
N GLY A 322 -4.32 -23.82 29.09
CA GLY A 322 -2.89 -24.14 29.00
C GLY A 322 -2.26 -23.95 27.61
N ASN A 323 -3.04 -23.52 26.61
CA ASN A 323 -2.55 -23.19 25.28
C ASN A 323 -2.57 -21.68 25.05
N TRP A 324 -1.48 -21.13 24.53
CA TRP A 324 -1.42 -19.72 24.14
C TRP A 324 -1.99 -19.56 22.74
N ILE A 325 -3.07 -18.79 22.62
CA ILE A 325 -3.74 -18.49 21.35
C ILE A 325 -3.85 -16.99 21.14
N ARG A 326 -4.03 -16.56 19.89
CA ARG A 326 -4.32 -15.16 19.55
C ARG A 326 -5.69 -15.03 18.91
N PRO A 327 -6.41 -13.91 19.09
CA PRO A 327 -7.68 -13.65 18.39
C PRO A 327 -7.56 -13.70 16.86
N SER A 328 -6.46 -13.20 16.30
CA SER A 328 -6.15 -13.35 14.86
C SER A 328 -5.83 -14.79 14.44
N GLY A 329 -5.57 -15.66 15.43
CA GLY A 329 -5.02 -17.00 15.34
C GLY A 329 -3.65 -17.11 14.69
N ARG A 330 -2.90 -16.00 14.63
CA ARG A 330 -1.45 -16.07 14.47
C ARG A 330 -0.83 -16.90 15.60
N PRO A 331 0.31 -17.58 15.35
CA PRO A 331 1.07 -18.26 16.40
C PRO A 331 1.31 -17.34 17.60
N ALA A 332 1.16 -17.84 18.82
CA ALA A 332 1.46 -17.05 20.02
C ALA A 332 2.91 -16.55 20.06
N THR A 333 3.82 -17.29 19.40
CA THR A 333 5.24 -16.96 19.19
C THR A 333 5.48 -15.84 18.19
N ASP A 334 4.49 -15.46 17.38
CA ASP A 334 4.64 -14.34 16.46
C ASP A 334 4.81 -13.03 17.23
N PRO A 335 5.49 -12.03 16.67
CA PRO A 335 5.57 -10.72 17.30
C PRO A 335 4.18 -10.09 17.51
N ASP A 336 4.06 -9.36 18.61
CA ASP A 336 2.91 -8.49 18.89
C ASP A 336 2.73 -7.47 17.74
N PRO A 337 1.49 -7.22 17.25
CA PRO A 337 1.32 -6.31 16.13
C PRO A 337 1.83 -4.89 16.41
N TYR A 338 1.75 -4.40 17.64
CA TYR A 338 2.33 -3.09 17.99
C TYR A 338 3.83 -3.06 17.71
N GLU A 339 4.55 -4.13 18.06
CA GLU A 339 6.00 -4.22 17.80
C GLU A 339 6.32 -4.27 16.31
N ILE A 340 5.48 -4.95 15.51
CA ILE A 340 5.62 -4.99 14.05
C ILE A 340 5.43 -3.58 13.48
N PHE A 341 4.32 -2.91 13.80
CA PHE A 341 4.04 -1.58 13.28
C PHE A 341 5.05 -0.54 13.74
N LYS A 342 5.49 -0.60 15.01
CA LYS A 342 6.57 0.24 15.50
C LYS A 342 7.86 0.05 14.70
N ALA A 343 8.22 -1.20 14.39
CA ALA A 343 9.38 -1.50 13.56
C ALA A 343 9.21 -0.98 12.11
N ILE A 344 8.04 -1.18 11.49
CA ILE A 344 7.72 -0.66 10.15
C ILE A 344 7.92 0.85 10.10
N TRP A 345 7.32 1.59 11.03
CA TRP A 345 7.41 3.05 11.03
C TRP A 345 8.81 3.55 11.37
N THR A 346 9.50 2.92 12.31
CA THR A 346 10.90 3.26 12.63
C THR A 346 11.77 3.08 11.40
N ARG A 347 11.66 1.93 10.72
CA ARG A 347 12.38 1.67 9.47
C ARG A 347 12.01 2.69 8.39
N ALA A 348 10.74 3.01 8.24
CA ALA A 348 10.29 4.00 7.26
C ALA A 348 10.92 5.38 7.50
N ARG A 349 11.02 5.83 8.76
CA ARG A 349 11.70 7.09 9.09
C ARG A 349 13.18 7.06 8.76
N ASP A 350 13.86 5.95 9.05
CA ASP A 350 15.29 5.80 8.74
C ASP A 350 15.53 5.81 7.22
N GLU A 351 14.64 5.19 6.46
CA GLU A 351 14.70 5.18 5.00
C GLU A 351 14.42 6.56 4.40
N VAL A 352 13.46 7.33 4.93
CA VAL A 352 13.23 8.74 4.54
C VAL A 352 14.47 9.60 4.84
N ARG A 353 15.10 9.38 6.00
CA ARG A 353 16.35 10.07 6.38
C ARG A 353 17.51 9.77 5.44
N ALA A 354 17.64 8.52 5.01
CA ALA A 354 18.68 8.08 4.10
C ALA A 354 18.41 8.41 2.63
N ALA A 355 17.16 8.71 2.25
CA ALA A 355 16.75 8.92 0.86
C ALA A 355 17.46 10.11 0.20
N ASN A 356 17.94 9.90 -1.02
CA ASN A 356 18.37 10.98 -1.92
C ASN A 356 17.26 11.36 -2.91
N LYS A 357 16.29 10.47 -3.11
CA LYS A 357 15.13 10.68 -3.97
C LYS A 357 13.87 10.22 -3.25
N ILE A 358 12.84 11.05 -3.30
CA ILE A 358 11.53 10.72 -2.74
C ILE A 358 10.47 10.94 -3.82
N SER A 359 9.62 9.94 -4.01
CA SER A 359 8.52 10.00 -4.98
C SER A 359 7.17 9.81 -4.31
N PHE A 360 6.19 10.63 -4.68
CA PHE A 360 4.81 10.55 -4.22
C PHE A 360 3.92 10.14 -5.38
N VAL A 361 3.34 8.94 -5.30
CA VAL A 361 2.55 8.33 -6.37
C VAL A 361 1.13 8.11 -5.90
N GLY A 362 0.16 8.79 -6.52
CA GLY A 362 -1.27 8.58 -6.25
C GLY A 362 -1.70 8.92 -4.81
N LEU A 363 -0.97 9.80 -4.12
CA LEU A 363 -1.28 10.21 -2.75
C LEU A 363 -2.01 11.55 -2.73
N SER A 364 -3.14 11.64 -2.03
CA SER A 364 -3.97 12.85 -1.99
C SER A 364 -3.47 13.90 -0.99
N MET A 365 -2.53 13.57 -0.09
CA MET A 365 -1.98 14.48 0.93
C MET A 365 -3.06 15.14 1.80
N HIS A 366 -4.00 14.35 2.34
CA HIS A 366 -5.00 14.85 3.29
C HIS A 366 -4.40 15.03 4.69
N GLU A 367 -5.03 15.90 5.49
CA GLU A 367 -4.54 16.29 6.83
C GLU A 367 -4.37 15.11 7.80
N TYR A 368 -5.13 14.03 7.64
CA TYR A 368 -5.02 12.86 8.52
C TYR A 368 -3.71 12.08 8.34
N LEU A 369 -2.92 12.36 7.30
CA LEU A 369 -1.56 11.81 7.15
C LEU A 369 -0.51 12.60 7.95
N ASN A 370 -0.84 13.83 8.40
CA ASN A 370 0.14 14.77 8.95
C ASN A 370 0.94 14.19 10.10
N TRP A 371 0.31 13.47 11.03
CA TRP A 371 0.99 12.92 12.21
C TRP A 371 2.05 11.87 11.80
N GLY A 372 1.69 11.01 10.84
CA GLY A 372 2.61 10.02 10.28
C GLY A 372 3.77 10.67 9.56
N PHE A 373 3.50 11.61 8.66
CA PHE A 373 4.58 12.25 7.92
C PHE A 373 5.45 13.15 8.79
N GLN A 374 4.89 13.84 9.78
CA GLN A 374 5.67 14.59 10.76
C GLN A 374 6.68 13.67 11.43
N TYR A 375 6.29 12.46 11.84
CA TYR A 375 7.21 11.47 12.36
C TYR A 375 8.29 11.06 11.34
N LEU A 376 7.89 10.74 10.10
CA LEU A 376 8.80 10.26 9.04
C LEU A 376 9.87 11.29 8.65
N PHE A 377 9.49 12.56 8.55
CA PHE A 377 10.37 13.64 8.11
C PHE A 377 11.07 14.38 9.25
N LYS A 378 10.77 14.03 10.51
CA LYS A 378 11.40 14.64 11.68
C LYS A 378 12.92 14.49 11.63
N ASP A 379 13.59 15.64 11.71
CA ASP A 379 15.05 15.81 11.63
C ASP A 379 15.65 15.39 10.28
N ARG A 380 14.85 15.33 9.20
CA ARG A 380 15.38 15.08 7.85
C ARG A 380 16.22 16.28 7.40
N THR A 381 17.45 16.00 6.96
CA THR A 381 18.40 17.02 6.47
C THR A 381 19.15 16.52 5.23
N GLY A 382 19.64 17.44 4.39
CA GLY A 382 20.37 17.12 3.17
C GLY A 382 19.51 17.15 1.92
N GLU A 383 20.14 16.97 0.76
CA GLU A 383 19.48 17.14 -0.53
C GLU A 383 18.51 16.00 -0.89
N ILE A 384 17.37 16.35 -1.50
CA ILE A 384 16.35 15.41 -1.99
C ILE A 384 15.97 15.78 -3.43
N GLU A 385 15.94 14.80 -4.32
CA GLU A 385 15.18 14.87 -5.57
C GLU A 385 13.71 14.50 -5.30
N LEU A 386 12.79 15.44 -5.54
CA LEU A 386 11.36 15.22 -5.31
C LEU A 386 10.62 14.96 -6.63
N VAL A 387 9.90 13.84 -6.68
CA VAL A 387 9.00 13.51 -7.79
C VAL A 387 7.56 13.37 -7.28
N VAL A 388 6.60 13.97 -7.97
CA VAL A 388 5.18 13.85 -7.64
C VAL A 388 4.40 13.45 -8.89
N THR A 389 3.56 12.43 -8.77
CA THR A 389 2.62 12.08 -9.84
C THR A 389 1.38 12.94 -9.73
N ASP A 390 0.97 13.56 -10.83
CA ASP A 390 -0.26 14.34 -10.90
C ASP A 390 -1.02 14.00 -12.18
N LYS A 391 -2.12 13.25 -12.01
CA LYS A 391 -3.00 12.81 -13.12
C LYS A 391 -3.70 13.98 -13.81
N ASP A 392 -3.87 15.09 -13.11
CA ASP A 392 -4.60 16.26 -13.60
C ASP A 392 -3.64 17.27 -14.26
N SER A 393 -2.32 16.99 -14.25
CA SER A 393 -1.31 17.84 -14.88
C SER A 393 -1.33 17.74 -16.41
N SER A 394 -1.49 18.89 -17.06
CA SER A 394 -1.37 18.99 -18.52
C SER A 394 0.05 18.64 -18.98
N PRO A 395 0.25 18.15 -20.21
CA PRO A 395 1.60 17.93 -20.77
C PRO A 395 2.52 19.16 -20.73
N ALA A 396 1.96 20.37 -20.81
CA ALA A 396 2.71 21.62 -20.77
C ALA A 396 3.25 21.97 -19.37
N SER A 397 2.65 21.42 -18.30
CA SER A 397 3.03 21.64 -16.89
C SER A 397 4.03 20.60 -16.36
N ARG A 398 4.65 19.78 -17.22
CA ARG A 398 5.54 18.66 -16.84
C ARG A 398 7.03 19.01 -16.76
N ALA A 399 7.39 20.27 -16.99
CA ALA A 399 8.73 20.77 -16.68
C ALA A 399 8.95 20.77 -15.15
N ALA A 400 10.20 20.84 -14.71
CA ALA A 400 10.51 21.00 -13.29
C ALA A 400 9.94 22.36 -12.81
N LEU A 401 8.82 22.31 -12.10
CA LEU A 401 8.09 23.50 -11.67
C LEU A 401 8.68 24.05 -10.37
N THR A 402 8.71 25.37 -10.27
CA THR A 402 8.94 26.06 -9.01
C THR A 402 7.66 26.09 -8.19
N LEU A 403 7.79 26.25 -6.88
CA LEU A 403 6.67 26.23 -5.93
C LEU A 403 5.53 27.22 -6.25
N ASP A 404 5.87 28.38 -6.78
CA ASP A 404 4.96 29.46 -7.21
C ASP A 404 4.23 29.15 -8.52
N GLN A 405 4.68 28.15 -9.28
CA GLN A 405 4.08 27.72 -10.54
C GLN A 405 3.11 26.54 -10.37
N LEU A 406 3.02 25.97 -9.17
CA LEU A 406 2.14 24.84 -8.89
C LEU A 406 0.70 25.32 -8.72
N ASP A 407 -0.27 24.56 -9.26
CA ASP A 407 -1.67 24.73 -8.88
C ASP A 407 -1.76 24.54 -7.36
N PRO A 408 -2.23 25.54 -6.58
CA PRO A 408 -2.30 25.44 -5.12
C PRO A 408 -3.21 24.30 -4.64
N LEU A 409 -4.13 23.83 -5.49
CA LEU A 409 -5.00 22.68 -5.24
C LEU A 409 -4.49 21.38 -5.89
N GLY A 410 -3.35 21.42 -6.57
CA GLY A 410 -2.70 20.25 -7.16
C GLY A 410 -1.98 19.38 -6.12
N ALA A 411 -1.78 18.10 -6.44
CA ALA A 411 -1.00 17.20 -5.58
C ALA A 411 0.44 17.69 -5.34
N PRO A 412 1.16 18.23 -6.35
CA PRO A 412 2.51 18.76 -6.15
C PRO A 412 2.56 19.91 -5.13
N ALA A 413 1.61 20.86 -5.18
CA ALA A 413 1.57 21.97 -4.23
C ALA A 413 1.30 21.49 -2.80
N ARG A 414 0.37 20.53 -2.62
CA ARG A 414 0.12 19.94 -1.30
C ARG A 414 1.36 19.23 -0.74
N VAL A 415 2.06 18.45 -1.55
CA VAL A 415 3.33 17.81 -1.15
C VAL A 415 4.37 18.86 -0.78
N ALA A 416 4.53 19.89 -1.60
CA ALA A 416 5.55 20.90 -1.39
C ALA A 416 5.24 21.78 -0.14
N ASN A 417 3.98 22.15 0.08
CA ASN A 417 3.56 22.85 1.29
C ASN A 417 3.73 21.97 2.54
N PHE A 418 3.33 20.71 2.46
CA PHE A 418 3.59 19.74 3.53
C PHE A 418 5.09 19.68 3.88
N LEU A 419 5.97 19.54 2.88
CA LEU A 419 7.41 19.44 3.14
C LEU A 419 7.99 20.73 3.73
N LYS A 420 7.42 21.91 3.46
CA LYS A 420 7.82 23.15 4.17
C LYS A 420 7.52 23.08 5.66
N ASP A 421 6.36 22.54 6.03
CA ASP A 421 5.91 22.51 7.43
C ASP A 421 6.72 21.49 8.28
N TYR A 422 7.17 20.40 7.66
CA TYR A 422 7.74 19.25 8.38
C TYR A 422 9.20 18.94 8.02
N CYS A 423 9.75 19.59 7.00
CA CYS A 423 11.15 19.53 6.60
C CYS A 423 11.62 20.95 6.24
N PRO A 424 11.73 21.87 7.23
CA PRO A 424 11.82 23.32 7.01
C PRO A 424 13.07 23.81 6.28
N GLU A 425 14.09 22.98 6.12
CA GLU A 425 15.28 23.26 5.31
C GLU A 425 15.46 22.23 4.18
N PRO A 426 14.49 22.07 3.27
CA PRO A 426 14.64 21.09 2.23
C PRO A 426 15.61 21.63 1.19
N LYS A 427 16.81 21.03 1.11
CA LYS A 427 17.71 21.26 0.00
C LYS A 427 17.21 20.38 -1.14
N TRP A 428 16.82 20.96 -2.27
CA TRP A 428 16.35 20.16 -3.41
C TRP A 428 17.47 20.01 -4.40
N ASN A 429 17.77 18.76 -4.78
CA ASN A 429 18.68 18.53 -5.88
C ASN A 429 17.95 18.93 -7.16
N THR A 430 18.44 19.95 -7.86
CA THR A 430 17.79 20.46 -9.07
C THR A 430 17.96 19.54 -10.28
N GLY A 431 18.74 18.46 -10.14
CA GLY A 431 19.09 17.57 -11.24
C GLY A 431 19.88 18.30 -12.33
N ALA A 432 20.56 17.55 -13.20
CA ALA A 432 20.90 18.11 -14.50
C ALA A 432 19.56 18.36 -15.24
N PRO A 433 19.39 19.52 -15.92
CA PRO A 433 18.25 19.69 -16.79
C PRO A 433 18.17 18.50 -17.75
N TYR A 434 16.96 17.96 -17.97
CA TYR A 434 16.77 17.03 -19.07
C TYR A 434 17.31 17.70 -20.35
N PRO A 435 17.94 16.95 -21.27
CA PRO A 435 18.27 17.47 -22.57
C PRO A 435 16.96 17.63 -23.36
N ASP A 436 16.18 18.63 -23.01
CA ASP A 436 15.19 19.18 -23.90
C ASP A 436 15.94 19.95 -24.99
N ARG A 437 15.58 19.64 -26.22
CA ARG A 437 16.02 20.19 -27.51
C ARG A 437 16.86 21.48 -27.42
N GLU A 438 18.02 21.42 -28.08
CA GLU A 438 18.85 22.53 -28.53
C GLU A 438 18.15 23.89 -28.52
N GLY A 439 18.54 24.76 -27.59
CA GLY A 439 18.16 26.17 -27.63
C GLY A 439 18.28 26.87 -26.29
N THR A 440 19.42 27.52 -26.08
CA THR A 440 19.68 28.66 -25.17
C THR A 440 19.51 28.38 -23.65
N ASP A 441 20.40 28.76 -22.75
CA ASP A 441 21.36 29.85 -22.79
C ASP A 441 22.46 29.66 -21.73
N MET A 442 23.58 30.34 -21.97
CA MET A 442 24.68 30.53 -21.04
C MET A 442 24.30 31.61 -20.02
N GLY A 443 24.57 31.35 -18.74
CA GLY A 443 24.35 32.31 -17.66
C GLY A 443 25.01 31.81 -16.39
N ASP A 444 26.33 31.99 -16.32
CA ASP A 444 27.15 31.77 -15.13
C ASP A 444 26.97 32.99 -14.19
N GLY A 445 26.52 32.74 -12.96
CA GLY A 445 26.20 33.75 -11.95
C GLY A 445 24.70 34.04 -11.82
N GLY A 446 24.02 33.34 -10.90
CA GLY A 446 22.63 33.62 -10.59
C GLY A 446 22.17 32.88 -9.35
N ASP A 447 21.27 33.51 -8.60
CA ASP A 447 20.60 33.10 -7.36
C ASP A 447 20.44 31.59 -7.12
N PRO A 448 20.34 31.13 -5.85
CA PRO A 448 20.06 29.74 -5.52
C PRO A 448 18.89 29.24 -6.38
N LYS A 449 19.19 28.25 -7.25
CA LYS A 449 18.21 27.72 -8.20
C LYS A 449 16.93 27.35 -7.43
N PRO A 450 15.76 27.80 -7.87
CA PRO A 450 14.53 27.62 -7.13
C PRO A 450 14.27 26.13 -6.90
N HIS A 451 13.70 25.84 -5.74
CA HIS A 451 13.27 24.51 -5.34
C HIS A 451 12.35 23.90 -6.42
N ARG A 452 12.85 22.87 -7.11
CA ARG A 452 12.18 22.25 -8.26
C ARG A 452 11.53 20.94 -7.86
N VAL A 453 10.24 20.81 -8.14
CA VAL A 453 9.48 19.56 -8.01
C VAL A 453 9.35 18.95 -9.41
N LYS A 454 9.76 17.69 -9.59
CA LYS A 454 9.54 16.97 -10.83
C LYS A 454 8.11 16.43 -10.84
N VAL A 455 7.31 16.85 -11.81
CA VAL A 455 5.92 16.39 -11.96
C VAL A 455 5.84 15.40 -13.11
N VAL A 456 5.24 14.24 -12.85
CA VAL A 456 4.96 13.21 -13.88
C VAL A 456 3.45 12.99 -13.97
N GLY A 457 2.93 12.76 -15.18
CA GLY A 457 1.48 12.82 -15.43
C GLY A 457 0.70 11.56 -15.06
N SER A 458 1.37 10.44 -14.78
CA SER A 458 0.70 9.17 -14.45
C SER A 458 1.62 8.21 -13.70
N PHE A 459 1.04 7.15 -13.15
CA PHE A 459 1.81 6.06 -12.54
C PHE A 459 2.62 5.28 -13.59
N GLU A 460 2.05 5.03 -14.77
CA GLU A 460 2.78 4.45 -15.91
C GLU A 460 4.01 5.30 -16.30
N GLU A 461 3.85 6.61 -16.45
CA GLU A 461 4.95 7.51 -16.77
C GLU A 461 6.02 7.54 -15.66
N PHE A 462 5.59 7.50 -14.40
CA PHE A 462 6.51 7.35 -13.26
C PHE A 462 7.35 6.07 -13.38
N ILE A 463 6.72 4.93 -13.66
CA ILE A 463 7.43 3.65 -13.82
C ILE A 463 8.43 3.72 -14.98
N LEU A 464 8.06 4.34 -16.10
CA LEU A 464 8.95 4.42 -17.25
C LEU A 464 10.16 5.34 -17.01
N ARG A 465 9.98 6.45 -16.28
CA ARG A 465 11.00 7.50 -16.15
C ARG A 465 11.82 7.44 -14.88
N GLU A 466 11.25 6.97 -13.78
CA GLU A 466 11.89 7.06 -12.46
C GLU A 466 12.37 5.72 -11.92
N MET A 467 11.84 4.60 -12.44
CA MET A 467 12.15 3.25 -11.98
C MET A 467 13.19 2.52 -12.85
N GLY A 468 13.99 3.28 -13.63
CA GLY A 468 15.05 2.85 -14.55
C GLY A 468 15.56 1.43 -14.35
#